data_AF-A0A0Q4VCZ8-F1
#
_entry.id   AF-A0A0Q4VCZ8-F1
#
_cell.length_a   1.000
_cell.length_b   1.000
_cell.length_c   1.000
_cell.angle_alpha   90.00
_cell.angle_beta   90.00
_cell.angle_gamma   90.00
#
_symmetry.space_group_name_H-M   'P 1'
#
loop_
_entity.id
_entity.type
_entity.pdbx_description
1 polymer ?
#
loop_
_entity_poly.entity_id
_entity_poly.type
_entity_poly.pdbx_seq_one_letter_code
_entity_poly.pdbx_strand_id
1 'polypeptide(L)'
;MRPTPDPSDFAPAGAWAHEFAEASSTAGPFERRILADGVITETEFEDSRTAMRRCMRDAGFAYTAFWDGGAVAAAAPGHRTIRDVTPVSDALRECSNQFGRSIADLFRETLRDPDKTERA
;
A
#
# COMPACT_ATOMS: atom_id res chain seq x y z
N MET A 1 -12.38 -20.18 0.17
CA MET A 1 -11.79 -19.17 -0.74
C MET A 1 -12.89 -18.23 -1.17
N ARG A 2 -12.70 -16.92 -1.08
CA ARG A 2 -13.61 -15.97 -1.75
C ARG A 2 -13.36 -16.05 -3.26
N PRO A 3 -14.37 -15.86 -4.11
CA PRO A 3 -14.14 -15.71 -5.55
C PRO A 3 -13.18 -14.55 -5.78
N THR A 4 -12.22 -14.74 -6.70
CA THR A 4 -11.42 -13.63 -7.22
C THR A 4 -12.38 -12.63 -7.86
N PRO A 5 -12.25 -11.32 -7.57
CA PRO A 5 -13.02 -10.28 -8.25
C PRO A 5 -12.86 -10.38 -9.78
N ASP A 6 -13.91 -10.09 -10.53
CA ASP A 6 -13.80 -10.06 -11.99
C ASP A 6 -13.11 -8.73 -12.39
N PRO A 7 -12.13 -8.72 -13.32
CA PRO A 7 -11.55 -7.47 -13.81
C PRO A 7 -12.59 -6.45 -14.29
N SER A 8 -13.74 -6.90 -14.79
CA SER A 8 -14.85 -6.01 -15.18
C SER A 8 -15.44 -5.20 -14.03
N ASP A 9 -15.27 -5.63 -12.77
CA ASP A 9 -15.65 -4.86 -11.57
C ASP A 9 -14.78 -3.59 -11.41
N PHE A 10 -13.61 -3.54 -12.06
CA PHE A 10 -12.64 -2.43 -12.01
C PHE A 10 -12.54 -1.73 -13.37
N ALA A 11 -13.64 -1.64 -14.13
CA ALA A 11 -13.66 -0.95 -15.42
C ALA A 11 -13.01 0.45 -15.43
N PRO A 12 -13.11 1.28 -14.36
CA PRO A 12 -12.41 2.56 -14.29
C PRO A 12 -10.88 2.48 -14.32
N ALA A 13 -10.28 1.35 -13.94
CA ALA A 13 -8.83 1.11 -14.01
C ALA A 13 -8.34 0.90 -15.46
N GLY A 14 -9.23 0.72 -16.43
CA GLY A 14 -8.88 0.52 -17.83
C GLY A 14 -7.93 -0.67 -18.03
N ALA A 15 -6.75 -0.40 -18.61
CA ALA A 15 -5.73 -1.42 -18.86
C ALA A 15 -5.15 -2.07 -17.59
N TRP A 16 -5.38 -1.47 -16.42
CA TRP A 16 -4.93 -1.94 -15.11
C TRP A 16 -5.96 -2.79 -14.35
N ALA A 17 -7.14 -3.02 -14.92
CA ALA A 17 -8.25 -3.69 -14.24
C ALA A 17 -7.88 -5.09 -13.71
N HIS A 18 -6.99 -5.81 -14.38
CA HIS A 18 -6.54 -7.12 -13.93
C HIS A 18 -5.71 -7.03 -12.64
N GLU A 19 -4.79 -6.06 -12.56
CA GLU A 19 -3.94 -5.88 -11.38
C GLU A 19 -4.74 -5.38 -10.17
N PHE A 20 -5.77 -4.56 -10.39
CA PHE A 20 -6.71 -4.18 -9.32
C PHE A 20 -7.49 -5.40 -8.80
N ALA A 21 -7.98 -6.27 -9.69
CA ALA A 21 -8.67 -7.49 -9.30
C ALA A 21 -7.75 -8.46 -8.52
N GLU A 22 -6.52 -8.65 -8.98
CA GLU A 22 -5.51 -9.47 -8.31
C GLU A 22 -5.17 -8.92 -6.93
N ALA A 23 -4.83 -7.63 -6.84
CA ALA A 23 -4.55 -6.96 -5.58
C ALA A 23 -5.70 -7.07 -4.59
N SER A 24 -6.93 -6.80 -5.04
CA SER A 24 -8.15 -6.87 -4.22
C SER A 24 -8.42 -8.28 -3.66
N SER A 25 -8.02 -9.33 -4.40
CA SER A 25 -8.17 -10.74 -4.00
C SER A 25 -7.31 -11.13 -2.80
N THR A 26 -6.11 -10.55 -2.68
CA THR A 26 -5.16 -10.81 -1.59
C THR A 26 -5.17 -9.74 -0.50
N ALA A 27 -5.77 -8.58 -0.78
CA ALA A 27 -5.81 -7.41 0.09
C ALA A 27 -6.52 -7.66 1.42
N GLY A 28 -6.01 -7.02 2.48
CA GLY A 28 -6.71 -6.84 3.74
C GLY A 28 -7.95 -5.94 3.61
N PRO A 29 -8.80 -5.82 4.66
CA PRO A 29 -10.04 -5.05 4.59
C PRO A 29 -9.87 -3.57 4.24
N PHE A 30 -8.76 -2.96 4.65
CA PHE A 30 -8.44 -1.56 4.35
C PHE A 30 -8.12 -1.39 2.87
N GLU A 31 -7.11 -2.12 2.37
CA GLU A 31 -6.70 -2.04 0.96
C GLU A 31 -7.85 -2.38 0.02
N ARG A 32 -8.65 -3.41 0.35
CA ARG A 32 -9.80 -3.78 -0.48
C ARG A 32 -10.82 -2.65 -0.63
N ARG A 33 -10.99 -1.81 0.40
CA ARG A 33 -11.90 -0.66 0.32
C ARG A 33 -11.35 0.40 -0.64
N ILE A 34 -10.06 0.68 -0.57
CA ILE A 34 -9.38 1.65 -1.44
C ILE A 34 -9.41 1.17 -2.90
N LEU A 35 -9.22 -0.13 -3.14
CA LEU A 35 -9.16 -0.69 -4.49
C LEU A 35 -10.54 -0.84 -5.15
N ALA A 36 -11.63 -0.68 -4.40
CA ALA A 36 -12.96 -1.20 -4.78
C ALA A 36 -13.56 -0.61 -6.05
N ASP A 37 -13.17 0.61 -6.44
CA ASP A 37 -13.69 1.30 -7.61
C ASP A 37 -12.71 1.33 -8.80
N GLY A 38 -11.54 0.69 -8.66
CA GLY A 38 -10.53 0.67 -9.71
C GLY A 38 -9.75 1.97 -9.88
N VAL A 39 -9.86 2.93 -8.96
CA VAL A 39 -9.12 4.18 -8.98
C VAL A 39 -8.47 4.39 -7.62
N ILE A 40 -7.23 4.87 -7.60
CA ILE A 40 -6.59 5.29 -6.34
C ILE A 40 -6.38 6.79 -6.44
N THR A 41 -7.11 7.55 -5.63
CA THR A 41 -6.94 8.99 -5.54
C THR A 41 -5.73 9.36 -4.67
N GLU A 42 -5.23 10.59 -4.81
CA GLU A 42 -4.19 11.12 -3.91
C GLU A 42 -4.62 11.09 -2.44
N THR A 43 -5.91 11.35 -2.17
CA THR A 43 -6.47 11.30 -0.81
C THR A 43 -6.42 9.88 -0.24
N GLU A 44 -6.84 8.89 -1.01
CA GLU A 44 -6.78 7.48 -0.61
C GLU A 44 -5.34 7.00 -0.42
N PHE A 45 -4.43 7.45 -1.27
CA PHE A 45 -3.01 7.17 -1.11
C PHE A 45 -2.44 7.80 0.17
N GLU A 46 -2.81 9.04 0.53
CA GLU A 46 -2.43 9.66 1.81
C GLU A 46 -3.08 8.99 3.03
N ASP A 47 -4.31 8.50 2.90
CA ASP A 47 -4.98 7.71 3.94
C ASP A 47 -4.22 6.41 4.20
N SER A 48 -3.78 5.73 3.14
CA SER A 48 -2.93 4.53 3.23
C SER A 48 -1.62 4.83 3.98
N ARG A 49 -0.96 5.95 3.66
CA ARG A 49 0.28 6.39 4.32
C ARG A 49 0.02 6.78 5.77
N THR A 50 -1.14 7.35 6.08
CA THR A 50 -1.55 7.66 7.46
C THR A 50 -1.78 6.40 8.28
N ALA A 51 -2.45 5.39 7.72
CA ALA A 51 -2.65 4.10 8.37
C ALA A 51 -1.31 3.39 8.62
N MET A 52 -0.40 3.40 7.63
CA MET A 52 0.95 2.87 7.75
C MET A 52 1.76 3.53 8.88
N ARG A 53 1.75 4.87 8.95
CA ARG A 53 2.42 5.62 10.03
C ARG A 53 1.86 5.27 11.41
N ARG A 54 0.54 5.08 11.53
CA ARG A 54 -0.11 4.69 12.79
C ARG A 54 0.32 3.29 13.21
N CYS A 55 0.27 2.32 12.29
CA CYS A 55 0.69 0.94 12.55
C CYS A 55 2.16 0.87 13.01
N MET A 56 3.07 1.55 12.32
CA MET A 56 4.48 1.61 12.71
C MET A 56 4.69 2.25 14.08
N ARG A 57 3.97 3.34 14.38
CA ARG A 57 4.04 3.99 15.69
C ARG A 57 3.56 3.07 16.80
N ASP A 58 2.48 2.33 16.57
CA ASP A 58 1.94 1.39 17.55
C ASP A 58 2.89 0.19 17.76
N ALA A 59 3.72 -0.15 16.76
CA ALA A 59 4.86 -1.06 16.88
C ALA A 59 6.12 -0.43 17.53
N GLY A 60 6.07 0.85 17.90
CA GLY A 60 7.16 1.58 18.57
C GLY A 60 8.15 2.28 17.65
N PHE A 61 7.79 2.48 16.38
CA PHE A 61 8.65 3.10 15.36
C PHE A 61 8.06 4.39 14.79
N ALA A 62 8.88 5.44 14.73
CA ALA A 62 8.57 6.61 13.91
C ALA A 62 8.89 6.27 12.46
N TYR A 63 7.89 6.37 11.58
CA TYR A 63 7.99 6.00 10.17
C TYR A 63 7.66 7.18 9.25
N THR A 64 8.47 7.38 8.23
CA THR A 64 8.23 8.36 7.17
C THR A 64 8.45 7.70 5.81
N ALA A 65 7.40 7.68 4.98
CA ALA A 65 7.47 7.28 3.59
C ALA A 65 7.68 8.50 2.70
N PHE A 66 8.50 8.36 1.67
CA PHE A 66 8.76 9.36 0.64
C PHE A 66 8.03 9.01 -0.65
N TRP A 67 7.85 10.00 -1.51
CA TRP A 67 7.09 9.87 -2.76
C TRP A 67 7.81 8.99 -3.80
N ASP A 68 9.13 8.87 -3.70
CA ASP A 68 9.98 8.05 -4.56
C ASP A 68 9.93 6.55 -4.20
N GLY A 69 9.14 6.17 -3.19
CA GLY A 69 9.06 4.80 -2.69
C GLY A 69 10.09 4.47 -1.62
N GLY A 70 10.99 5.40 -1.27
CA GLY A 70 11.86 5.28 -0.12
C GLY A 70 11.09 5.42 1.19
N ALA A 71 11.64 4.87 2.26
CA ALA A 71 11.13 5.12 3.60
C ALA A 71 12.24 5.09 4.65
N VAL A 72 12.04 5.83 5.73
CA VAL A 72 12.89 5.81 6.92
C VAL A 72 12.08 5.42 8.15
N ALA A 73 12.70 4.62 9.01
CA ALA A 73 12.15 4.24 10.30
C ALA A 73 13.17 4.53 11.42
N ALA A 74 12.68 5.08 12.52
CA ALA A 74 13.45 5.37 13.73
C ALA A 74 12.67 4.89 14.97
N ALA A 75 13.30 4.88 16.14
CA ALA A 75 12.57 4.65 17.38
C ALA A 75 11.53 5.75 17.58
N ALA A 76 10.29 5.39 17.94
CA ALA A 76 9.26 6.38 18.27
C ALA A 76 9.65 7.15 19.55
N PRO A 77 9.16 8.39 19.74
CA PRO A 77 9.35 9.14 20.97
C PRO A 77 8.96 8.31 22.20
N GLY A 78 9.86 8.21 23.19
CA GLY A 78 9.66 7.38 24.39
C GLY A 78 10.09 5.92 24.27
N HIS A 79 10.55 5.48 23.10
CA HIS A 79 11.08 4.12 22.88
C HIS A 79 12.62 4.10 22.90
N ARG A 80 13.20 2.93 23.22
CA ARG A 80 14.66 2.72 23.21
C ARG A 80 15.19 2.79 21.77
N THR A 81 16.44 3.24 21.61
CA THR A 81 17.15 3.23 20.33
C THR A 81 17.13 1.85 19.68
N ILE A 82 16.92 1.81 18.37
CA ILE A 82 16.95 0.59 17.56
C ILE A 82 18.38 0.03 17.60
N ARG A 83 18.54 -1.18 18.16
CA ARG A 83 19.82 -1.92 18.19
C ARG A 83 19.85 -3.07 17.19
N ASP A 84 18.68 -3.48 16.71
CA ASP A 84 18.45 -4.55 15.74
C ASP A 84 17.37 -4.07 14.78
N VAL A 85 17.62 -4.23 13.49
CA VAL A 85 16.70 -3.81 12.42
C VAL A 85 15.59 -4.84 12.18
N THR A 86 15.75 -6.08 12.64
CA THR A 86 14.80 -7.17 12.41
C THR A 86 13.38 -6.81 12.86
N PRO A 87 13.15 -6.27 14.08
CA PRO A 87 11.81 -5.86 14.51
C PRO A 87 11.23 -4.72 13.67
N VAL A 88 12.08 -3.85 13.12
CA VAL A 88 11.65 -2.76 12.23
C VAL A 88 11.18 -3.33 10.91
N SER A 89 11.95 -4.26 10.34
CA SER A 89 11.63 -4.92 9.07
C SER A 89 10.36 -5.76 9.17
N ASP A 90 10.17 -6.47 10.28
CA ASP A 90 8.94 -7.25 10.52
C ASP A 90 7.71 -6.36 10.67
N ALA A 91 7.80 -5.29 11.47
CA ALA A 91 6.72 -4.32 11.60
C ALA A 91 6.41 -3.66 10.26
N LEU A 92 7.43 -3.28 9.49
CA LEU A 92 7.25 -2.67 8.17
C LEU A 92 6.53 -3.62 7.22
N ARG A 93 6.94 -4.90 7.17
CA ARG A 93 6.32 -5.93 6.33
C ARG A 93 4.86 -6.16 6.73
N GLU A 94 4.59 -6.28 8.02
CA GLU A 94 3.24 -6.49 8.54
C GLU A 94 2.32 -5.30 8.25
N CYS A 95 2.76 -4.08 8.56
CA CYS A 95 2.00 -2.87 8.29
C CYS A 95 1.78 -2.65 6.78
N SER A 96 2.79 -2.90 5.95
CA SER A 96 2.70 -2.74 4.50
C SER A 96 1.66 -3.69 3.90
N ASN A 97 1.67 -4.96 4.32
CA ASN A 97 0.70 -5.96 3.86
C ASN A 97 -0.74 -5.66 4.28
N GLN A 98 -0.94 -4.82 5.31
CA GLN A 98 -2.29 -4.46 5.75
C GLN A 98 -2.81 -3.17 5.11
N PHE A 99 -1.91 -2.22 4.82
CA PHE A 99 -2.32 -0.83 4.61
C PHE A 99 -1.83 -0.19 3.34
N GLY A 100 -0.89 -0.75 2.58
CA GLY A 100 -0.38 0.03 1.45
C GLY A 100 0.55 -0.63 0.47
N ARG A 101 0.77 -1.95 0.52
CA ARG A 101 1.63 -2.61 -0.47
C ARG A 101 1.02 -2.47 -1.86
N SER A 102 -0.21 -2.96 -2.05
CA SER A 102 -0.86 -2.93 -3.36
C SER A 102 -1.25 -1.51 -3.78
N ILE A 103 -1.67 -0.69 -2.82
CA ILE A 103 -2.05 0.71 -3.09
C ILE A 103 -0.85 1.51 -3.60
N ALA A 104 0.31 1.42 -2.93
CA ALA A 104 1.47 2.19 -3.31
C ALA A 104 2.01 1.79 -4.68
N ASP A 105 1.99 0.50 -5.01
CA ASP A 105 2.46 -0.01 -6.29
C ASP A 105 1.51 0.43 -7.42
N LEU A 106 0.21 0.14 -7.29
CA LEU A 106 -0.79 0.52 -8.30
C LEU A 106 -0.88 2.03 -8.52
N PHE A 107 -0.87 2.84 -7.45
CA PHE A 107 -0.93 4.29 -7.56
C PHE A 107 0.25 4.86 -8.36
N ARG A 108 1.47 4.38 -8.07
CA ARG A 108 2.68 4.85 -8.78
C ARG A 108 2.69 4.40 -10.23
N GLU A 109 2.33 3.16 -10.50
CA GLU A 109 2.35 2.59 -11.84
C GLU A 109 1.27 3.20 -12.74
N THR A 110 0.04 3.34 -12.23
CA THR A 110 -1.06 4.00 -12.97
C THR A 110 -0.82 5.48 -13.22
N LEU A 111 -0.13 6.19 -12.30
CA LEU A 111 0.30 7.57 -12.55
C LEU A 111 1.40 7.66 -13.61
N ARG A 112 2.33 6.71 -13.62
CA ARG A 112 3.46 6.69 -14.56
C ARG A 112 3.01 6.33 -15.97
N ASP A 113 2.17 5.32 -16.11
CA ASP A 113 1.72 4.77 -17.38
C ASP A 113 0.23 4.41 -17.33
N PRO A 114 -0.67 5.41 -17.39
CA PRO A 114 -2.11 5.21 -17.23
C PRO A 114 -2.70 4.28 -18.30
N ASP A 115 -2.13 4.30 -19.51
CA ASP A 115 -2.57 3.50 -20.64
C ASP A 115 -1.86 2.12 -20.73
N LYS A 116 -0.94 1.83 -19.81
CA LYS A 116 -0.14 0.59 -19.76
C LYS A 116 0.58 0.30 -21.10
N THR A 117 1.13 1.36 -21.68
CA THR A 117 1.79 1.37 -23.00
C THR A 117 3.24 0.92 -22.94
N GLU A 118 3.91 1.10 -21.80
CA GLU A 118 5.21 0.49 -21.48
C GLU A 118 4.97 -0.97 -21.11
N ARG A 119 4.67 -1.80 -22.12
CA ARG A 119 4.43 -3.23 -21.92
C ARG A 119 5.73 -3.97 -21.52
N ALA A 120 5.57 -4.78 -20.47
CA ALA A 120 5.89 -6.22 -20.35
C ALA A 120 7.25 -6.73 -20.85
#